data_AF-A0A9P0PTQ2-F1
#
_entry.id   AF-A0A9P0PTQ2-F1
#
_cell.length_a   1.000
_cell.length_b   1.000
_cell.length_c   1.000
_cell.angle_alpha   90.00
_cell.angle_beta   90.00
_cell.angle_gamma   90.00
#
_symmetry.space_group_name_H-M   'P 1'
#
loop_
_entity.id
_entity.type
_entity.pdbx_description
1 polymer ?
#
loop_
_entity_poly.entity_id
_entity_poly.type
_entity_poly.pdbx_seq_one_letter_code
_entity_poly.pdbx_strand_id
1 'polypeptide(L)'
;MCYSEDIRRKISSSTECSLVSAPHVEDFQIDALISDIRPRSYYAYRLSELKRDMVVLVNYNIGNPLALGNWYDFIIEEVSRTANIRGTVLLGGDRKPIAGCYVRIEHGIMRIEKTVKLRERSTENITHLPSRFIFTQTEKYLRE
;
A
#
# COMPACT_ATOMS: atom_id res chain seq x y z
N MET A 1 -9.72 8.76 -8.73
CA MET A 1 -9.19 9.53 -9.87
C MET A 1 -8.80 10.89 -9.33
N CYS A 2 -7.54 11.29 -9.48
CA CYS A 2 -7.09 12.64 -9.13
C CYS A 2 -7.22 13.46 -10.41
N TYR A 3 -8.19 14.36 -10.46
CA TYR A 3 -8.33 15.34 -11.53
C TYR A 3 -7.64 16.62 -11.06
N SER A 4 -6.58 17.03 -11.75
CA SER A 4 -6.19 18.44 -11.79
C SER A 4 -5.61 18.74 -13.17
N GLU A 5 -6.33 19.56 -13.93
CA GLU A 5 -5.94 19.99 -15.28
C GLU A 5 -4.89 21.11 -15.29
N ASP A 6 -4.27 21.45 -14.16
CA ASP A 6 -3.38 22.62 -14.04
C ASP A 6 -1.88 22.32 -13.88
N ILE A 7 -1.43 21.08 -14.15
CA ILE A 7 0.00 20.73 -14.11
C ILE A 7 0.69 21.11 -15.45
N ARG A 8 0.66 22.39 -15.82
CA ARG A 8 1.49 22.93 -16.91
C ARG A 8 2.38 24.12 -16.51
N ARG A 9 2.48 24.44 -15.22
CA ARG A 9 3.38 25.51 -14.75
C ARG A 9 4.32 25.03 -13.65
N LYS A 10 5.62 25.03 -14.00
CA LYS A 10 6.80 25.07 -13.13
C LYS A 10 6.84 23.99 -12.04
N ILE A 11 7.40 22.82 -12.38
CA ILE A 11 8.15 22.04 -11.39
C ILE A 11 9.54 22.70 -11.30
N SER A 12 9.62 23.84 -10.63
CA SER A 12 10.91 24.43 -10.25
C SER A 12 11.36 23.78 -8.96
N SER A 13 12.23 22.77 -9.04
CA SER A 13 13.17 22.34 -7.98
C SER A 13 12.67 22.21 -6.52
N SER A 14 11.37 22.25 -6.23
CA SER A 14 10.83 22.20 -4.89
C SER A 14 10.65 20.74 -4.51
N THR A 15 11.41 20.29 -3.52
CA THR A 15 11.30 18.94 -2.93
C THR A 15 10.00 18.79 -2.14
N GLU A 16 9.25 19.86 -1.94
CA GLU A 16 8.00 19.92 -1.17
C GLU A 16 6.77 20.06 -2.09
N CYS A 17 5.68 19.43 -1.68
CA CYS A 17 4.37 19.54 -2.31
C CYS A 17 3.26 19.56 -1.25
N SER A 18 2.19 20.31 -1.52
CA SER A 18 1.00 20.30 -0.66
C SER A 18 0.06 19.16 -1.06
N LEU A 19 -0.27 18.31 -0.08
CA LEU A 19 -1.22 17.21 -0.18
C LEU A 19 -2.57 17.63 0.35
N VAL A 20 -3.63 17.20 -0.33
CA VAL A 20 -5.02 17.44 0.07
C VAL A 20 -5.71 16.09 0.28
N SER A 21 -6.63 16.04 1.23
CA SER A 21 -7.49 14.89 1.50
C SER A 21 -8.17 14.36 0.24
N ALA A 22 -8.41 13.04 0.22
CA ALA A 22 -9.29 12.44 -0.77
C ALA A 22 -10.77 12.78 -0.44
N PRO A 23 -11.71 12.80 -1.41
CA PRO A 23 -13.10 13.24 -1.21
C PRO A 23 -13.94 12.53 -0.13
N HIS A 24 -13.44 11.46 0.47
CA HIS A 24 -14.12 10.65 1.49
C HIS A 24 -13.25 10.47 2.76
N VAL A 25 -12.24 11.31 2.91
CA VAL A 25 -11.39 11.39 4.10
C VAL A 25 -11.63 12.77 4.71
N GLU A 26 -11.55 12.87 6.04
CA GLU A 26 -11.62 14.16 6.73
C GLU A 26 -10.64 15.16 6.09
N ASP A 27 -11.09 16.40 5.98
CA ASP A 27 -10.34 17.43 5.28
C ASP A 27 -9.02 17.72 5.98
N PHE A 28 -7.93 17.57 5.22
CA PHE A 28 -6.61 17.95 5.64
C PHE A 28 -5.85 18.57 4.48
N GLN A 29 -4.94 19.46 4.82
CA GLN A 29 -3.94 20.00 3.93
C GLN A 29 -2.60 19.97 4.65
N ILE A 30 -1.63 19.25 4.09
CA ILE A 30 -0.30 19.10 4.69
C ILE A 30 0.76 19.30 3.62
N ASP A 31 1.90 19.85 4.01
CA ASP A 31 3.08 19.86 3.15
C ASP A 31 3.89 18.58 3.39
N ALA A 32 4.37 17.98 2.30
CA ALA A 32 5.12 16.74 2.32
C ALA A 32 6.29 16.80 1.35
N LEU A 33 7.37 16.07 1.65
CA LEU A 33 8.47 15.91 0.71
C LEU A 33 8.08 14.91 -0.38
N ILE A 34 8.65 15.08 -1.58
CA ILE A 34 8.49 14.14 -2.69
C ILE A 34 9.02 12.74 -2.30
N SER A 35 9.98 12.65 -1.37
CA SER A 35 10.48 11.39 -0.82
C SER A 35 9.45 10.62 0.02
N ASP A 36 8.45 11.32 0.56
CA ASP A 36 7.47 10.77 1.49
C ASP A 36 6.18 10.33 0.76
N ILE A 37 6.09 10.63 -0.54
CA ILE A 37 4.98 10.26 -1.40
C ILE A 37 5.38 9.17 -2.39
N ARG A 38 4.44 8.28 -2.71
CA ARG A 38 4.60 7.25 -3.74
C ARG A 38 3.28 7.02 -4.48
N PRO A 39 3.32 6.47 -5.70
CA PRO A 39 2.10 6.09 -6.39
C PRO A 39 1.25 5.13 -5.55
N ARG A 40 -0.06 5.27 -5.63
CA ARG A 40 -0.99 4.36 -4.98
C ARG A 40 -0.78 2.94 -5.51
N SER A 41 -0.65 1.99 -4.61
CA SER A 41 -0.58 0.57 -4.94
C SER A 41 -1.81 0.13 -5.74
N TYR A 42 -1.58 -0.55 -6.86
CA TYR A 42 -2.63 -1.11 -7.72
C TYR A 42 -2.52 -2.63 -7.85
N TYR A 43 -1.50 -3.24 -7.25
CA TYR A 43 -1.27 -4.67 -7.31
C TYR A 43 -1.31 -5.30 -5.91
N ALA A 44 -2.15 -6.32 -5.76
CA ALA A 44 -2.23 -7.16 -4.57
C ALA A 44 -1.59 -8.51 -4.86
N TYR A 45 -0.65 -8.93 -4.01
CA TYR A 45 0.05 -10.20 -4.14
C TYR A 45 -0.85 -11.39 -3.77
N ARG A 46 -0.68 -12.49 -4.49
CA ARG A 46 -1.14 -13.82 -4.08
C ARG A 46 -0.12 -14.44 -3.12
N LEU A 47 -0.56 -15.39 -2.30
CA LEU A 47 0.31 -16.09 -1.34
C LEU A 47 1.56 -16.70 -2.03
N SER A 48 1.37 -17.26 -3.23
CA SER A 48 2.45 -17.87 -4.03
C SER A 48 3.54 -16.91 -4.49
N GLU A 49 3.27 -15.60 -4.44
CA GLU A 49 4.18 -14.55 -4.93
C GLU A 49 5.00 -13.95 -3.78
N LEU A 50 4.59 -14.19 -2.54
CA LEU A 50 5.24 -13.67 -1.35
C LEU A 50 6.49 -14.48 -1.01
N LYS A 51 7.56 -13.76 -0.66
CA LYS A 51 8.86 -14.33 -0.33
C LYS A 51 9.43 -13.58 0.87
N ARG A 52 10.34 -14.25 1.59
CA ARG A 52 11.17 -13.63 2.62
C ARG A 52 11.91 -12.41 2.05
N ASP A 53 12.14 -11.42 2.90
CA ASP A 53 12.84 -10.15 2.63
C ASP A 53 12.12 -9.19 1.68
N MET A 54 10.90 -9.52 1.24
CA MET A 54 10.08 -8.57 0.50
C MET A 54 9.57 -7.47 1.42
N VAL A 55 9.66 -6.22 0.94
CA VAL A 55 8.98 -5.08 1.56
C VAL A 55 7.65 -4.87 0.84
N VAL A 56 6.56 -4.99 1.59
CA VAL A 56 5.19 -4.94 1.10
C VAL A 56 4.36 -3.95 1.92
N LEU A 57 3.20 -3.58 1.40
CA LEU A 57 2.26 -2.70 2.08
C LEU A 57 1.13 -3.56 2.66
N VAL A 58 0.92 -3.51 3.97
CA VAL A 58 -0.06 -4.35 4.68
C VAL A 58 -1.00 -3.52 5.53
N ASN A 59 -2.24 -3.98 5.68
CA ASN A 59 -3.15 -3.42 6.67
C ASN A 59 -2.88 -4.08 8.03
N TYR A 60 -2.49 -3.29 9.03
CA TYR A 60 -2.20 -3.79 10.37
C TYR A 60 -2.75 -2.84 11.44
N ASN A 61 -3.22 -3.40 12.54
CA ASN A 61 -3.68 -2.64 13.69
C ASN A 61 -2.76 -2.94 14.89
N ILE A 62 -2.05 -1.91 15.34
CA ILE A 62 -1.05 -2.01 16.41
C ILE A 62 -1.71 -2.33 17.76
N GLY A 63 -2.92 -1.81 18.01
CA GLY A 63 -3.65 -2.04 19.25
C GLY A 63 -4.38 -3.39 19.29
N ASN A 64 -4.85 -3.87 18.14
CA ASN A 64 -5.51 -5.17 18.01
C ASN A 64 -5.17 -5.82 16.66
N PRO A 65 -4.17 -6.72 16.58
CA PRO A 65 -3.71 -7.35 15.33
C PRO A 65 -4.78 -8.11 14.54
N LEU A 66 -5.92 -8.44 15.17
CA LEU A 66 -7.02 -9.15 14.51
C LEU A 66 -8.02 -8.21 13.81
N ALA A 67 -7.99 -6.92 14.12
CA ALA A 67 -8.86 -5.92 13.52
C ALA A 67 -8.17 -5.24 12.32
N LEU A 68 -8.98 -4.65 11.44
CA LEU A 68 -8.48 -3.73 10.43
C LEU A 68 -7.86 -2.50 11.11
N GLY A 69 -6.81 -1.98 10.51
CA GLY A 69 -6.09 -0.79 10.95
C GLY A 69 -5.60 0.04 9.78
N ASN A 70 -4.36 0.53 9.90
CA ASN A 70 -3.76 1.41 8.91
C ASN A 70 -2.79 0.65 8.00
N TRP A 71 -2.41 1.29 6.91
CA TRP A 71 -1.45 0.73 5.96
C TRP A 71 -0.02 1.05 6.38
N TYR A 72 0.81 0.02 6.52
CA TYR A 72 2.22 0.13 6.92
C TYR A 72 3.14 -0.61 5.94
N ASP A 73 4.38 -0.14 5.86
CA ASP A 73 5.45 -0.91 5.23
C ASP A 73 5.80 -2.10 6.13
N PHE A 74 5.99 -3.26 5.53
CA PHE A 74 6.19 -4.52 6.24
C PHE A 74 7.26 -5.37 5.55
N ILE A 75 8.21 -5.86 6.34
CA ILE A 75 9.27 -6.75 5.89
C ILE A 75 8.85 -8.18 6.21
N ILE A 76 8.72 -9.01 5.18
CA ILE A 76 8.35 -10.42 5.34
C ILE A 76 9.55 -11.23 5.85
N GLU A 77 9.40 -11.88 7.00
CA GLU A 77 10.41 -12.79 7.57
C GLU A 77 10.07 -14.25 7.27
N GLU A 78 8.78 -14.58 7.25
CA GLU A 78 8.29 -15.93 7.05
C GLU A 78 6.92 -15.94 6.33
N VAL A 79 6.77 -16.87 5.39
CA VAL A 79 5.50 -17.16 4.71
C VAL A 79 5.21 -18.65 4.92
N SER A 80 4.18 -18.95 5.71
CA SER A 80 3.75 -20.33 5.92
C SER A 80 2.86 -20.83 4.78
N ARG A 81 2.81 -22.16 4.60
CA ARG A 81 1.86 -22.80 3.65
C ARG A 81 0.39 -22.62 4.05
N THR A 82 0.13 -22.32 5.32
CA THR A 82 -1.23 -22.07 5.87
C THR A 82 -1.60 -20.58 5.86
N ALA A 83 -0.92 -19.76 5.05
CA ALA A 83 -1.14 -18.32 4.92
C ALA A 83 -0.86 -17.49 6.18
N ASN A 84 -0.08 -18.01 7.14
CA ASN A 84 0.45 -17.21 8.24
C ASN A 84 1.69 -16.48 7.75
N ILE A 85 1.63 -15.16 7.69
CA ILE A 85 2.73 -14.32 7.23
C ILE A 85 3.24 -13.54 8.42
N ARG A 86 4.52 -13.75 8.74
CA ARG A 86 5.19 -13.13 9.89
C ARG A 86 6.27 -12.19 9.40
N GLY A 87 6.45 -11.08 10.12
CA GLY A 87 7.46 -10.11 9.77
C GLY A 87 7.52 -8.92 10.71
N THR A 88 8.11 -7.85 10.20
CA THR A 88 8.34 -6.60 10.92
C THR A 88 7.58 -5.46 10.28
N VAL A 89 6.72 -4.78 11.05
CA VAL A 89 6.04 -3.54 10.65
C VAL A 89 6.98 -2.36 10.85
N LEU A 90 7.04 -1.45 9.88
CA LEU A 90 7.80 -0.19 9.96
C LEU A 90 6.84 0.97 10.22
N LEU A 91 7.05 1.67 11.33
CA LEU A 91 6.14 2.69 11.86
C LEU A 91 6.74 4.09 11.67
N GLY A 92 5.93 5.04 11.19
CA GLY A 92 6.32 6.45 11.07
C GLY A 92 7.34 6.73 9.98
N GLY A 93 7.74 8.00 9.87
CA GLY A 93 8.77 8.45 8.92
C GLY A 93 10.17 7.96 9.28
N ASP A 94 10.43 7.68 10.56
CA ASP A 94 11.67 7.09 11.08
C ASP A 94 11.77 5.57 10.87
N ARG A 95 10.69 4.94 10.37
CA ARG A 95 10.60 3.51 10.08
C ARG A 95 10.95 2.64 11.30
N LYS A 96 10.47 3.03 12.48
CA LYS A 96 10.70 2.29 13.72
C LYS A 96 10.17 0.85 13.58
N PRO A 97 11.00 -0.19 13.78
CA PRO A 97 10.59 -1.57 13.58
C PRO A 97 9.77 -2.09 14.76
N ILE A 98 8.70 -2.81 14.45
CA ILE A 98 7.95 -3.67 15.38
C ILE A 98 8.00 -5.10 14.83
N ALA A 99 8.82 -5.94 15.44
CA ALA A 99 9.06 -7.31 14.99
C ALA A 99 8.01 -8.30 15.49
N GLY A 100 7.94 -9.47 14.84
CA GLY A 100 7.08 -10.57 15.27
C GLY A 100 5.59 -10.34 15.02
N CYS A 101 5.24 -9.43 14.11
CA CYS A 101 3.86 -9.18 13.73
C CYS A 101 3.34 -10.27 12.77
N TYR A 102 2.08 -10.64 12.94
CA TYR A 102 1.37 -11.55 12.04
C TYR A 102 0.35 -10.77 11.23
N VAL A 103 0.37 -10.98 9.92
CA VAL A 103 -0.59 -10.37 8.99
C VAL A 103 -1.37 -11.45 8.26
N ARG A 104 -2.58 -11.07 7.88
CA ARG A 104 -3.54 -11.95 7.25
C ARG A 104 -3.69 -11.60 5.78
N ILE A 105 -3.60 -12.59 4.91
CA ILE A 105 -3.68 -12.34 3.47
C ILE A 105 -5.06 -11.81 3.05
N GLU A 106 -6.13 -12.14 3.79
CA GLU A 106 -7.48 -11.62 3.52
C GLU A 106 -7.60 -10.10 3.66
N HIS A 107 -6.73 -9.45 4.44
CA HIS A 107 -6.70 -7.98 4.57
C HIS A 107 -5.96 -7.30 3.41
N GLY A 108 -5.39 -8.08 2.50
CA GLY A 108 -4.66 -7.62 1.34
C GLY A 108 -3.20 -7.29 1.65
N ILE A 109 -2.30 -7.81 0.82
CA ILE A 109 -0.87 -7.51 0.85
C ILE A 109 -0.53 -6.88 -0.50
N MET A 110 -0.19 -5.60 -0.48
CA MET A 110 -0.03 -4.81 -1.69
C MET A 110 1.44 -4.57 -2.03
N ARG A 111 1.71 -4.37 -3.31
CA ARG A 111 3.03 -3.96 -3.80
C ARG A 111 3.26 -2.49 -3.51
N ILE A 112 4.47 -2.17 -3.06
CA ILE A 112 4.97 -0.80 -2.99
C ILE A 112 5.44 -0.39 -4.39
N GLU A 113 4.80 0.62 -4.97
CA GLU A 113 5.10 1.07 -6.33
C GLU A 113 6.27 2.07 -6.34
N LYS A 114 7.11 1.97 -7.38
CA LYS A 114 8.22 2.91 -7.59
C LYS A 114 7.73 4.14 -8.33
N THR A 115 8.27 5.30 -7.94
CA THR A 115 8.04 6.55 -8.67
C THR A 115 8.78 6.51 -9.99
N VAL A 116 8.06 6.72 -11.09
CA VAL A 116 8.62 6.81 -12.45
C VAL A 116 8.37 8.23 -12.98
N LYS A 117 9.40 8.86 -13.55
CA LYS A 117 9.27 10.20 -14.16
C LYS A 117 8.28 10.14 -15.31
N LEU A 118 7.50 11.20 -15.52
CA LEU A 118 6.45 11.23 -16.54
C LEU A 118 6.96 10.88 -17.95
N ARG A 119 8.15 11.39 -18.33
CA ARG A 119 8.82 11.11 -19.61
C ARG A 119 9.28 9.66 -19.80
N GLU A 120 9.41 8.91 -18.72
CA GLU A 120 9.87 7.52 -18.70
C GLU A 120 8.69 6.53 -18.58
N ARG A 121 7.45 7.02 -18.47
CA ARG A 121 6.26 6.17 -18.43
C ARG A 121 5.99 5.62 -19.82
N SER A 122 6.19 4.32 -20.02
CA SER A 122 5.70 3.61 -21.21
C SER A 122 4.34 2.96 -20.94
N THR A 123 3.51 2.86 -21.98
CA THR A 123 2.21 2.16 -21.96
C THR A 123 2.35 0.64 -21.84
N GLU A 124 3.53 0.10 -22.18
CA GLU A 124 3.87 -1.32 -22.15
C GLU A 124 4.03 -1.89 -20.73
N ASN A 125 4.26 -1.03 -19.73
CA ASN A 125 4.40 -1.44 -18.33
C ASN A 125 3.05 -1.65 -17.61
N ILE A 126 1.92 -1.51 -18.30
CA ILE A 126 0.59 -1.82 -17.78
C ILE A 126 0.33 -3.33 -17.97
N THR A 127 1.20 -4.17 -17.42
CA THR A 127 1.09 -5.64 -17.53
C THR A 127 0.15 -6.25 -16.51
N HIS A 128 -0.21 -5.49 -15.47
CA HIS A 128 -1.09 -5.97 -14.43
C HIS A 128 -2.29 -5.03 -14.34
N LEU A 129 -3.39 -5.45 -14.98
CA LEU A 129 -4.70 -4.98 -14.54
C LEU A 129 -4.74 -5.22 -13.03
N PRO A 130 -5.14 -4.22 -12.21
CA PRO A 130 -5.38 -4.47 -10.80
C PRO A 130 -6.33 -5.66 -10.78
N SER A 131 -5.86 -6.79 -10.24
CA SER A 131 -6.78 -7.85 -9.89
C SER A 131 -7.77 -7.12 -9.00
N ARG A 132 -9.02 -6.96 -9.48
CA ARG A 132 -10.10 -6.43 -8.63
C ARG A 132 -9.88 -7.09 -7.30
N PHE A 133 -9.81 -6.31 -6.22
CA PHE A 133 -9.91 -6.88 -4.88
C PHE A 133 -11.20 -7.70 -4.92
N ILE A 134 -11.08 -9.00 -5.18
CA ILE A 134 -12.20 -9.91 -5.03
C ILE A 134 -12.22 -10.07 -3.53
N PHE A 135 -12.88 -9.12 -2.86
CA PHE A 135 -13.58 -9.44 -1.64
C PHE A 135 -14.52 -10.57 -2.04
N THR A 136 -14.07 -11.83 -1.94
CA THR A 136 -15.02 -12.92 -1.74
C THR A 136 -15.57 -12.68 -0.34
N GLN A 137 -16.48 -11.71 -0.21
CA GLN A 137 -17.43 -11.73 0.88
C GLN A 137 -18.12 -13.08 0.75
N THR A 138 -17.86 -13.97 1.71
CA THR A 138 -18.88 -14.84 2.28
C THR A 138 -19.85 -15.48 1.28
N GLU A 139 -19.40 -16.52 0.57
CA GLU A 139 -20.32 -17.58 0.09
C GLU A 139 -20.67 -18.60 1.19
N LYS A 140 -20.40 -18.27 2.47
CA LYS A 140 -20.66 -19.15 3.62
C LYS A 140 -21.84 -18.74 4.51
N TYR A 141 -22.55 -17.65 4.19
CA TYR A 141 -23.70 -17.16 5.00
C TYR A 141 -24.98 -16.89 4.19
N LEU A 142 -25.15 -17.47 3.01
CA LEU A 142 -26.41 -17.41 2.22
C LEU A 142 -26.97 -18.80 1.89
N ARG A 143 -26.81 -19.75 2.80
CA ARG A 143 -27.57 -21.00 2.82
C ARG A 143 -27.98 -21.34 4.25
N GLU A 144 -28.95 -20.59 4.75
CA GLU A 144 -29.97 -21.07 5.69
C GLU A 144 -31.32 -20.51 5.23
#